data_AF-A0A381YQP9-F1
#
_entry.id   AF-A0A381YQP9-F1
#
_cell.length_a   1.000
_cell.length_b   1.000
_cell.length_c   1.000
_cell.angle_alpha   90.00
_cell.angle_beta   90.00
_cell.angle_gamma   90.00
#
_symmetry.space_group_name_H-M   'P 1'
#
loop_
_entity.id
_entity.type
_entity.pdbx_description
1 polymer ?
#
loop_
_entity_poly.entity_id
_entity_poly.type
_entity_poly.pdbx_seq_one_letter_code
_entity_poly.pdbx_strand_id
1 'polypeptide(L)'
;MGFPMAVALVVVLGSLLVLWARTDREATSAPRVGDHWHSVYDIYVCDSFRSKVVLETDPNGIHTHGDGLLHIHPFNKLASGRDAVLGEFFSAFGGRIDDASVVLDTGEELVEGADCGGQPTVLKVARFDADDLERDPEVVTEDLAGVRFLKNREAFTVAMVPADVEPPAPRSERLTFLDIVSPDALSSDPLAPAPTTSE
;
A
#
# COMPACT_ATOMS: atom_id res chain seq x y z
N MET A 1 20.87 42.33 24.13
CA MET A 1 20.40 41.84 22.81
C MET A 1 20.37 40.30 22.69
N GLY A 2 21.07 39.54 23.55
CA GLY A 2 21.12 38.07 23.42
C GLY A 2 19.79 37.35 23.69
N PHE A 3 19.03 37.76 24.70
CA PHE A 3 17.75 37.14 25.04
C PHE A 3 16.70 37.18 23.91
N PRO A 4 16.38 38.34 23.30
CA PRO A 4 15.40 38.37 22.20
C PRO A 4 15.88 37.62 20.94
N MET A 5 17.20 37.59 20.66
CA MET A 5 17.74 36.79 19.56
C MET A 5 17.61 35.28 19.82
N ALA A 6 17.90 34.82 21.04
CA ALA A 6 17.76 33.41 21.40
C ALA A 6 16.29 32.95 21.29
N VAL A 7 15.35 33.79 21.73
CA VAL A 7 13.92 33.51 21.58
C VAL A 7 13.51 33.46 20.11
N ALA A 8 13.96 34.41 19.28
CA ALA A 8 13.67 34.40 17.85
C ALA A 8 14.22 33.14 17.15
N LEU A 9 15.43 32.72 17.50
CA LEU A 9 16.05 31.50 16.97
C LEU A 9 15.22 30.26 17.32
N VAL A 10 14.79 30.12 18.58
CA VAL A 10 13.96 28.99 19.04
C VAL A 10 12.63 28.96 18.30
N VAL A 11 12.00 30.12 18.07
CA VAL A 11 10.73 30.20 17.32
C VAL A 11 10.91 29.78 15.87
N VAL A 12 11.99 30.21 15.20
CA VAL A 12 12.28 29.82 13.81
C VAL A 12 12.58 28.33 13.70
N LEU A 13 13.46 27.80 14.56
CA LEU A 13 13.77 26.36 14.58
C LEU A 13 12.55 25.51 14.91
N GLY A 14 11.75 25.93 15.90
CA GLY A 14 10.50 25.28 16.25
C GLY A 14 9.50 25.29 15.10
N SER A 15 9.39 26.40 14.37
CA SER A 15 8.50 26.53 13.21
C SER A 15 8.95 25.66 12.04
N LEU A 16 10.27 25.59 11.77
CA LEU A 16 10.85 24.69 10.77
C LEU A 16 10.62 23.22 11.13
N LEU A 17 10.82 22.83 12.38
CA LEU A 17 10.53 21.48 12.86
C LEU A 17 9.04 21.15 12.75
N VAL A 18 8.14 22.09 13.05
CA VAL A 18 6.69 21.88 12.90
C VAL A 18 6.28 21.77 11.44
N LEU A 19 6.90 22.53 10.53
CA LEU A 19 6.64 22.44 9.10
C LEU A 19 7.14 21.11 8.53
N TRP A 20 8.35 20.69 8.91
CA TRP A 20 8.91 19.40 8.53
C TRP A 20 8.09 18.23 9.08
N ALA A 21 7.77 18.26 10.38
CA ALA A 21 6.89 17.26 10.98
C ALA A 21 5.45 17.30 10.44
N ARG A 22 5.02 18.37 9.76
CA ARG A 22 3.73 18.46 9.06
C ARG A 22 3.79 17.83 7.68
N THR A 23 4.90 17.98 6.96
CA THR A 23 5.12 17.26 5.70
C THR A 23 5.25 15.76 5.92
N ASP A 24 5.80 15.33 7.06
CA ASP A 24 5.87 13.91 7.46
C ASP A 24 4.62 13.41 8.22
N ARG A 25 3.58 14.24 8.40
CA ARG A 25 2.40 13.89 9.21
C ARG A 25 1.37 13.06 8.43
N GLU A 26 1.77 11.89 7.96
CA GLU A 26 0.86 10.81 7.58
C GLU A 26 0.14 10.22 8.81
N ALA A 27 0.49 10.65 10.03
CA ALA A 27 -0.02 10.15 11.30
C ALA A 27 -1.55 10.33 11.55
N THR A 28 -2.33 10.91 10.63
CA THR A 28 -3.81 10.94 10.69
C THR A 28 -4.51 10.31 9.49
N SER A 29 -3.76 9.84 8.49
CA SER A 29 -4.32 9.34 7.27
C SER A 29 -4.44 7.82 7.41
N ALA A 30 -5.66 7.40 7.70
CA ALA A 30 -6.07 6.00 7.73
C ALA A 30 -7.55 5.93 7.39
N PRO A 31 -7.98 4.89 6.68
CA PRO A 31 -9.33 4.82 6.16
C PRO A 31 -10.31 4.72 7.33
N ARG A 32 -11.38 5.49 7.24
CA ARG A 32 -12.46 5.54 8.22
C ARG A 32 -13.69 4.85 7.65
N VAL A 33 -14.65 4.60 8.53
CA VAL A 33 -15.96 4.11 8.10
C VAL A 33 -16.58 5.10 7.12
N GLY A 34 -16.91 4.61 5.92
CA GLY A 34 -17.48 5.41 4.84
C GLY A 34 -16.47 6.01 3.84
N ASP A 35 -15.16 5.86 4.09
CA ASP A 35 -14.15 6.13 3.06
C ASP A 35 -14.17 5.04 1.99
N HIS A 36 -13.67 5.37 0.80
CA HIS A 36 -13.52 4.41 -0.30
C HIS A 36 -12.20 4.67 -1.02
N TRP A 37 -11.20 3.87 -0.67
CA TRP A 37 -9.84 3.95 -1.21
C TRP A 37 -9.54 2.73 -2.08
N HIS A 38 -8.64 2.94 -3.02
CA HIS A 38 -8.08 1.91 -3.87
C HIS A 38 -6.56 1.97 -3.73
N SER A 39 -5.92 0.82 -3.60
CA SER A 39 -4.47 0.70 -3.64
C SER A 39 -4.08 -0.47 -4.53
N VAL A 40 -2.86 -0.47 -5.04
CA VAL A 40 -2.32 -1.60 -5.78
C VAL A 40 -1.64 -2.56 -4.82
N TYR A 41 -1.72 -3.86 -5.10
CA TYR A 41 -0.75 -4.81 -4.59
C TYR A 41 -0.23 -5.75 -5.66
N ASP A 42 0.96 -6.26 -5.38
CA ASP A 42 1.52 -7.41 -6.04
C ASP A 42 2.29 -8.29 -5.05
N ILE A 43 2.39 -9.57 -5.38
CA ILE A 43 3.21 -10.53 -4.65
C ILE A 43 4.34 -10.95 -5.57
N TYR A 44 5.57 -10.72 -5.15
CA TYR A 44 6.77 -10.92 -5.96
C TYR A 44 7.67 -11.98 -5.31
N VAL A 45 8.02 -13.02 -6.04
CA VAL A 45 8.89 -14.09 -5.55
C VAL A 45 10.04 -14.24 -6.52
N CYS A 46 11.25 -13.97 -6.01
CA CYS A 46 12.50 -13.98 -6.77
C CYS A 46 12.51 -13.05 -7.97
N ASP A 47 12.04 -13.54 -9.11
CA ASP A 47 12.06 -12.87 -10.41
C ASP A 47 10.66 -12.75 -11.04
N SER A 48 9.61 -13.21 -10.33
CA SER A 48 8.26 -13.35 -10.90
C SER A 48 7.15 -12.84 -9.99
N PHE A 49 6.12 -12.26 -10.60
CA PHE A 49 4.88 -11.89 -9.92
C PHE A 49 3.93 -13.09 -9.82
N ARG A 50 3.29 -13.26 -8.66
CA ARG A 50 2.21 -14.22 -8.48
C ARG A 50 0.91 -13.72 -9.11
N SER A 51 -0.06 -14.62 -9.27
CA SER A 51 -1.41 -14.27 -9.71
C SER A 51 -2.09 -13.33 -8.72
N LYS A 52 -3.06 -12.53 -9.21
CA LYS A 52 -4.02 -11.86 -8.32
C LYS A 52 -4.75 -12.90 -7.49
N VAL A 53 -5.12 -12.46 -6.30
CA VAL A 53 -6.21 -13.08 -5.53
C VAL A 53 -7.51 -12.65 -6.17
N VAL A 54 -8.36 -13.61 -6.51
CA VAL A 54 -9.69 -13.37 -7.12
C VAL A 54 -10.84 -13.66 -6.14
N LEU A 55 -10.51 -14.00 -4.90
CA LEU A 55 -11.50 -14.28 -3.86
C LEU A 55 -12.04 -12.97 -3.28
N GLU A 56 -13.32 -12.69 -3.56
CA GLU A 56 -14.00 -11.43 -3.22
C GLU A 56 -14.63 -11.45 -1.80
N THR A 57 -14.02 -12.18 -0.88
CA THR A 57 -14.55 -12.24 0.50
C THR A 57 -14.26 -10.92 1.20
N ASP A 58 -15.32 -10.28 1.71
CA ASP A 58 -15.23 -8.97 2.36
C ASP A 58 -15.85 -9.00 3.77
N PRO A 59 -15.09 -9.47 4.79
CA PRO A 59 -15.63 -9.58 6.14
C PRO A 59 -15.75 -8.21 6.83
N ASN A 60 -14.89 -7.24 6.50
CA ASN A 60 -14.76 -6.00 7.26
C ASN A 60 -14.60 -4.70 6.42
N GLY A 61 -14.46 -4.80 5.10
CA GLY A 61 -14.32 -3.67 4.18
C GLY A 61 -12.92 -3.51 3.58
N ILE A 62 -12.08 -4.55 3.63
CA ILE A 62 -10.76 -4.58 2.97
C ILE A 62 -10.66 -5.90 2.20
N HIS A 63 -10.64 -5.80 0.87
CA HIS A 63 -10.67 -6.98 0.00
C HIS A 63 -10.11 -6.67 -1.40
N THR A 64 -10.25 -7.62 -2.31
CA THR A 64 -9.80 -7.56 -3.70
C THR A 64 -10.84 -8.17 -4.63
N HIS A 65 -10.79 -7.78 -5.90
CA HIS A 65 -11.65 -8.29 -6.98
C HIS A 65 -10.83 -8.87 -8.13
N GLY A 66 -11.49 -9.18 -9.24
CA GLY A 66 -10.84 -9.57 -10.50
C GLY A 66 -9.92 -8.51 -11.12
N ASP A 67 -9.95 -7.25 -10.70
CA ASP A 67 -8.96 -6.22 -11.04
C ASP A 67 -7.64 -6.40 -10.26
N GLY A 68 -7.73 -7.16 -9.16
CA GLY A 68 -6.80 -7.29 -8.06
C GLY A 68 -6.13 -6.00 -7.60
N LEU A 69 -6.96 -5.02 -7.29
CA LEU A 69 -6.61 -3.91 -6.43
C LEU A 69 -6.99 -4.24 -4.97
N LEU A 70 -6.38 -3.55 -4.00
CA LEU A 70 -6.95 -3.45 -2.66
C LEU A 70 -8.08 -2.43 -2.71
N HIS A 71 -9.29 -2.93 -2.47
CA HIS A 71 -10.47 -2.12 -2.20
C HIS A 71 -10.56 -1.94 -0.68
N ILE A 72 -10.46 -0.69 -0.23
CA ILE A 72 -10.39 -0.32 1.18
C ILE A 72 -11.55 0.64 1.46
N HIS A 73 -12.67 0.08 1.90
CA HIS A 73 -13.88 0.79 2.26
C HIS A 73 -14.49 0.22 3.55
N PRO A 74 -13.86 0.49 4.71
CA PRO A 74 -14.29 -0.09 5.98
C PRO A 74 -15.75 0.26 6.29
N PHE A 75 -16.54 -0.74 6.67
CA PHE A 75 -17.91 -0.51 7.17
C PHE A 75 -18.03 -0.74 8.69
N ASN A 76 -16.95 -1.16 9.33
CA ASN A 76 -16.88 -1.35 10.77
C ASN A 76 -15.49 -0.95 11.30
N LYS A 77 -15.29 -1.07 12.62
CA LYS A 77 -14.05 -0.63 13.27
C LYS A 77 -12.87 -1.58 13.09
N LEU A 78 -13.13 -2.87 12.83
CA LEU A 78 -12.12 -3.93 12.72
C LEU A 78 -11.16 -3.75 11.54
N ALA A 79 -11.56 -2.94 10.54
CA ALA A 79 -10.74 -2.63 9.37
C ALA A 79 -10.55 -1.11 9.17
N SER A 80 -10.73 -0.30 10.22
CA SER A 80 -10.64 1.16 10.12
C SER A 80 -9.55 1.75 11.02
N GLY A 81 -9.00 2.90 10.65
CA GLY A 81 -8.08 3.66 11.49
C GLY A 81 -6.78 2.92 11.78
N ARG A 82 -6.62 2.39 12.99
CA ARG A 82 -5.41 1.63 13.36
C ARG A 82 -5.48 0.17 12.94
N ASP A 83 -6.68 -0.33 12.72
CA ASP A 83 -6.93 -1.73 12.37
C ASP A 83 -7.02 -1.91 10.83
N ALA A 84 -6.90 -0.82 10.07
CA ALA A 84 -6.77 -0.84 8.62
C ALA A 84 -5.34 -1.17 8.19
N VAL A 85 -5.00 -2.46 8.21
CA VAL A 85 -3.65 -2.97 7.99
C VAL A 85 -3.61 -4.09 6.95
N LEU A 86 -2.42 -4.35 6.41
CA LEU A 86 -2.19 -5.40 5.41
C LEU A 86 -2.59 -6.79 5.91
N GLY A 87 -2.43 -7.08 7.20
CA GLY A 87 -2.90 -8.34 7.79
C GLY A 87 -4.41 -8.58 7.67
N GLU A 88 -5.22 -7.52 7.73
CA GLU A 88 -6.67 -7.60 7.54
C GLU A 88 -7.02 -7.98 6.11
N PHE A 89 -6.28 -7.43 5.13
CA PHE A 89 -6.41 -7.81 3.72
C PHE A 89 -6.13 -9.30 3.49
N PHE A 90 -5.02 -9.84 4.03
CA PHE A 90 -4.72 -11.26 3.88
C PHE A 90 -5.76 -12.16 4.58
N SER A 91 -6.23 -11.74 5.76
CA SER A 91 -7.24 -12.48 6.52
C SER A 91 -8.58 -12.56 5.79
N ALA A 92 -8.91 -11.55 4.97
CA ALA A 92 -10.17 -11.48 4.25
C ALA A 92 -10.41 -12.69 3.32
N PHE A 93 -9.36 -13.23 2.70
CA PHE A 93 -9.43 -14.40 1.83
C PHE A 93 -8.92 -15.70 2.48
N GLY A 94 -8.78 -15.72 3.81
CA GLY A 94 -8.29 -16.89 4.57
C GLY A 94 -6.77 -17.09 4.52
N GLY A 95 -6.03 -16.11 3.98
CA GLY A 95 -4.58 -16.04 4.04
C GLY A 95 -4.09 -15.44 5.36
N ARG A 96 -2.79 -15.23 5.45
CA ARG A 96 -2.13 -14.48 6.53
C ARG A 96 -0.80 -13.94 6.07
N ILE A 97 -0.33 -12.90 6.75
CA ILE A 97 1.05 -12.43 6.67
C ILE A 97 1.56 -12.28 8.10
N ASP A 98 2.80 -12.67 8.34
CA ASP A 98 3.57 -12.32 9.53
C ASP A 98 4.97 -11.88 9.09
N ASP A 99 5.92 -11.79 10.01
CA ASP A 99 7.26 -11.27 9.72
C ASP A 99 8.14 -12.27 8.96
N ALA A 100 7.72 -13.53 8.81
CA ALA A 100 8.53 -14.59 8.19
C ALA A 100 7.78 -15.43 7.15
N SER A 101 6.46 -15.34 7.05
CA SER A 101 5.71 -16.03 6.00
C SER A 101 4.42 -15.35 5.56
N VAL A 102 3.98 -15.72 4.35
CA VAL A 102 2.72 -15.30 3.74
C VAL A 102 1.97 -16.54 3.27
N VAL A 103 0.69 -16.65 3.64
CA VAL A 103 -0.22 -17.67 3.12
C VAL A 103 -1.16 -17.03 2.11
N LEU A 104 -1.19 -17.56 0.90
CA LEU A 104 -2.01 -17.08 -0.22
C LEU A 104 -3.41 -17.71 -0.22
N ASP A 105 -4.28 -17.18 -1.07
CA ASP A 105 -5.64 -17.69 -1.32
C ASP A 105 -5.66 -19.13 -1.85
N THR A 106 -4.56 -19.56 -2.49
CA THR A 106 -4.35 -20.93 -2.95
C THR A 106 -4.00 -21.92 -1.83
N GLY A 107 -3.68 -21.41 -0.63
CA GLY A 107 -3.10 -22.17 0.47
C GLY A 107 -1.59 -22.38 0.35
N GLU A 108 -0.93 -21.84 -0.70
CA GLU A 108 0.53 -21.78 -0.78
C GLU A 108 1.08 -20.92 0.37
N GLU A 109 2.03 -21.47 1.12
CA GLU A 109 2.78 -20.74 2.14
C GLU A 109 4.18 -20.40 1.60
N LEU A 110 4.45 -19.10 1.50
CA LEU A 110 5.75 -18.55 1.16
C LEU A 110 6.50 -18.25 2.45
N VAL A 111 7.62 -18.93 2.69
CA VAL A 111 8.41 -18.83 3.93
C VAL A 111 9.79 -18.28 3.63
N GLU A 112 10.31 -17.43 4.52
CA GLU A 112 11.68 -16.94 4.46
C GLU A 112 12.72 -18.08 4.41
N GLY A 113 13.89 -17.76 3.84
CA GLY A 113 14.98 -18.71 3.68
C GLY A 113 14.84 -19.65 2.48
N ALA A 114 13.77 -19.53 1.68
CA ALA A 114 13.67 -20.22 0.41
C ALA A 114 14.81 -19.79 -0.53
N ASP A 115 15.30 -20.74 -1.35
CA ASP A 115 16.40 -20.44 -2.27
C ASP A 115 15.92 -19.57 -3.43
N CYS A 116 16.69 -18.50 -3.68
CA CYS A 116 16.47 -17.54 -4.73
C CYS A 116 17.77 -17.33 -5.50
N GLY A 117 18.07 -18.24 -6.42
CA GLY A 117 19.32 -18.18 -7.19
C GLY A 117 20.57 -18.38 -6.32
N GLY A 118 20.49 -19.21 -5.28
CA GLY A 118 21.60 -19.45 -4.35
C GLY A 118 21.64 -18.53 -3.13
N GLN A 119 20.71 -17.58 -3.01
CA GLN A 119 20.57 -16.70 -1.85
C GLN A 119 19.23 -16.95 -1.13
N PRO A 120 19.21 -16.97 0.22
CA PRO A 120 17.97 -17.11 0.97
C PRO A 120 17.10 -15.85 0.83
N THR A 121 15.79 -16.03 0.66
CA THR A 121 14.82 -14.94 0.68
C THR A 121 14.56 -14.40 2.08
N VAL A 122 14.19 -13.12 2.12
CA VAL A 122 13.61 -12.40 3.26
C VAL A 122 12.28 -11.82 2.78
N LEU A 123 11.28 -11.80 3.67
CA LEU A 123 9.97 -11.23 3.39
C LEU A 123 10.03 -9.71 3.63
N LYS A 124 9.59 -8.96 2.62
CA LYS A 124 9.59 -7.50 2.64
C LYS A 124 8.25 -6.98 2.13
N VAL A 125 7.81 -5.85 2.63
CA VAL A 125 6.71 -5.07 2.04
C VAL A 125 7.27 -3.73 1.61
N ALA A 126 7.30 -3.48 0.30
CA ALA A 126 7.61 -2.16 -0.23
C ALA A 126 6.31 -1.38 -0.45
N ARG A 127 6.21 -0.18 0.13
CA ARG A 127 5.15 0.79 -0.10
C ARG A 127 5.66 1.89 -1.04
N PHE A 128 4.94 2.08 -2.13
CA PHE A 128 5.17 3.09 -3.15
C PHE A 128 4.04 4.13 -3.14
N ASP A 129 4.37 5.34 -3.59
CA ASP A 129 3.37 6.30 -4.02
C ASP A 129 2.98 6.01 -5.47
N ALA A 130 1.74 5.57 -5.72
CA ALA A 130 1.31 5.26 -7.10
C ALA A 130 1.30 6.49 -8.01
N ASP A 131 1.26 7.70 -7.44
CA ASP A 131 1.29 8.97 -8.17
C ASP A 131 2.71 9.54 -8.35
N ASP A 132 3.72 8.93 -7.71
CA ASP A 132 5.13 9.32 -7.81
C ASP A 132 6.05 8.10 -7.62
N LEU A 133 6.09 7.24 -8.64
CA LEU A 133 6.91 6.02 -8.65
C LEU A 133 8.42 6.30 -8.80
N GLU A 134 8.82 7.54 -9.05
CA GLU A 134 10.23 7.94 -9.04
C GLU A 134 10.75 8.11 -7.61
N ARG A 135 9.85 8.27 -6.63
CA ARG A 135 10.21 8.30 -5.21
C ARG A 135 10.57 6.90 -4.72
N ASP A 136 11.66 6.82 -3.98
CA ASP A 136 12.08 5.60 -3.30
C ASP A 136 10.95 5.05 -2.41
N PRO A 137 10.68 3.73 -2.45
CA PRO A 137 9.67 3.12 -1.61
C PRO A 137 10.08 3.07 -0.13
N GLU A 138 9.09 3.03 0.76
CA GLU A 138 9.32 2.58 2.12
C GLU A 138 9.38 1.05 2.13
N VAL A 139 10.53 0.48 2.51
CA VAL A 139 10.69 -0.97 2.65
C VAL A 139 10.56 -1.37 4.11
N VAL A 140 9.52 -2.14 4.42
CA VAL A 140 9.21 -2.66 5.75
C VAL A 140 9.61 -4.14 5.82
N THR A 141 10.27 -4.54 6.92
CA THR A 141 10.74 -5.92 7.17
C THR A 141 10.28 -6.46 8.53
N GLU A 142 9.55 -5.68 9.31
CA GLU A 142 9.07 -6.02 10.65
C GLU A 142 7.64 -5.53 10.81
N ASP A 143 6.84 -6.20 11.66
CA ASP A 143 5.40 -5.92 11.84
C ASP A 143 4.65 -5.84 10.50
N LEU A 144 4.92 -6.80 9.61
CA LEU A 144 4.43 -6.77 8.24
C LEU A 144 2.90 -6.87 8.16
N ALA A 145 2.31 -7.61 9.10
CA ALA A 145 0.86 -7.65 9.29
C ALA A 145 0.28 -6.29 9.71
N GLY A 146 1.06 -5.49 10.43
CA GLY A 146 0.69 -4.17 10.95
C GLY A 146 0.91 -3.02 9.97
N VAL A 147 1.41 -3.27 8.76
CA VAL A 147 1.59 -2.24 7.71
C VAL A 147 0.25 -1.55 7.44
N ARG A 148 0.17 -0.27 7.79
CA ARG A 148 -1.06 0.53 7.72
C ARG A 148 -1.32 1.05 6.31
N PHE A 149 -2.58 1.24 5.96
CA PHE A 149 -2.96 2.04 4.80
C PHE A 149 -2.97 3.52 5.19
N LEU A 150 -2.09 4.30 4.57
CA LEU A 150 -1.87 5.69 4.90
C LEU A 150 -2.57 6.65 3.95
N LYS A 151 -2.87 6.26 2.71
CA LYS A 151 -3.62 7.13 1.79
C LYS A 151 -4.34 6.33 0.71
N ASN A 152 -5.23 7.01 0.00
CA ASN A 152 -5.72 6.48 -1.26
C ASN A 152 -4.57 6.42 -2.28
N ARG A 153 -4.63 5.49 -3.24
CA ARG A 153 -3.64 5.31 -4.30
C ARG A 153 -2.22 5.02 -3.77
N GLU A 154 -2.12 4.20 -2.74
CA GLU A 154 -0.85 3.55 -2.42
C GLU A 154 -0.61 2.35 -3.34
N ALA A 155 0.63 1.91 -3.41
CA ALA A 155 1.03 0.72 -4.15
C ALA A 155 1.93 -0.14 -3.25
N PHE A 156 1.68 -1.45 -3.21
CA PHE A 156 2.40 -2.37 -2.34
C PHE A 156 2.99 -3.54 -3.12
N THR A 157 4.25 -3.89 -2.84
CA THR A 157 4.82 -5.17 -3.27
C THR A 157 5.20 -5.98 -2.05
N VAL A 158 4.52 -7.13 -1.85
CA VAL A 158 4.89 -8.14 -0.86
C VAL A 158 5.89 -9.09 -1.51
N ALA A 159 7.14 -9.02 -1.10
CA ALA A 159 8.26 -9.64 -1.80
C ALA A 159 9.01 -10.68 -0.98
N MET A 160 9.26 -11.83 -1.58
CA MET A 160 10.22 -12.85 -1.12
C MET A 160 11.47 -12.74 -1.99
N VAL A 161 12.46 -11.98 -1.51
CA VAL A 161 13.69 -11.67 -2.26
C VAL A 161 14.90 -11.67 -1.33
N PRO A 162 16.13 -11.84 -1.84
CA PRO A 162 17.34 -11.73 -1.02
C PRO A 162 17.41 -10.42 -0.23
N ALA A 163 18.15 -10.44 0.89
CA ALA A 163 18.25 -9.30 1.80
C ALA A 163 18.74 -8.00 1.12
N ASP A 164 19.61 -8.13 0.11
CA ASP A 164 20.20 -7.03 -0.66
C ASP A 164 19.38 -6.58 -1.88
N VAL A 165 18.25 -7.24 -2.15
CA VAL A 165 17.35 -6.90 -3.26
C VAL A 165 16.21 -6.01 -2.78
N GLU A 166 16.04 -4.86 -3.40
CA GLU A 166 14.87 -4.00 -3.20
C GLU A 166 13.67 -4.58 -3.97
N PRO A 167 12.48 -4.69 -3.34
CA PRO A 167 11.28 -5.14 -4.04
C PRO A 167 10.94 -4.23 -5.24
N PRO A 168 10.52 -4.77 -6.39
CA PRO A 168 10.14 -3.96 -7.53
C PRO A 168 8.80 -3.25 -7.29
N ALA A 169 8.54 -2.18 -8.04
CA ALA A 169 7.21 -1.58 -8.12
C ALA A 169 6.18 -2.61 -8.67
N PRO A 170 4.89 -2.46 -8.32
CA PRO A 170 3.84 -3.33 -8.87
C PRO A 170 3.73 -3.27 -10.38
N ARG A 171 3.07 -4.26 -10.97
CA ARG A 171 2.86 -4.37 -12.42
C ARG A 171 2.10 -3.15 -12.95
N SER A 172 2.53 -2.64 -14.10
CA SER A 172 1.89 -1.52 -14.80
C SER A 172 0.40 -1.75 -15.12
N GLU A 173 0.00 -3.01 -15.35
CA GLU A 173 -1.39 -3.40 -15.51
C GLU A 173 -2.24 -3.02 -14.28
N ARG A 174 -1.72 -3.19 -13.07
CA ARG A 174 -2.42 -2.85 -11.82
C ARG A 174 -2.55 -1.35 -11.64
N LEU A 175 -1.48 -0.61 -11.93
CA LEU A 175 -1.48 0.85 -11.90
C LEU A 175 -2.51 1.42 -12.89
N THR A 176 -2.63 0.80 -14.07
CA THR A 176 -3.65 1.18 -15.06
C THR A 176 -5.07 0.96 -14.53
N PHE A 177 -5.34 -0.17 -13.85
CA PHE A 177 -6.65 -0.38 -13.23
C PHE A 177 -6.93 0.61 -12.10
N LEU A 178 -5.91 0.92 -11.28
CA LEU A 178 -6.02 1.92 -10.23
C LEU A 178 -6.44 3.28 -10.79
N ASP A 179 -5.89 3.69 -11.93
CA ASP A 179 -6.27 4.92 -12.62
C ASP A 179 -7.72 4.90 -13.11
N ILE A 180 -8.24 3.76 -13.55
CA ILE A 180 -9.63 3.66 -14.01
C ILE A 180 -10.63 3.81 -12.86
N VAL A 181 -10.34 3.23 -11.70
CA VAL A 181 -11.27 3.20 -10.55
C VAL A 181 -11.09 4.38 -9.59
N SER A 182 -10.04 5.18 -9.76
CA SER A 182 -9.79 6.34 -8.92
C SER A 182 -10.71 7.50 -9.35
N PRO A 183 -11.55 8.04 -8.43
CA PRO A 183 -12.51 9.08 -8.78
C PRO A 183 -11.86 10.37 -9.32
N ASP A 184 -10.60 10.64 -8.98
CA ASP A 184 -9.86 11.82 -9.44
C ASP A 184 -9.43 11.72 -10.91
N ALA A 185 -9.23 10.50 -11.43
CA ALA A 185 -8.83 10.26 -12.82
C ALA A 185 -9.97 10.50 -13.82
N LEU A 186 -11.23 10.46 -13.36
CA LEU A 186 -12.40 10.78 -14.16
C LEU A 186 -12.70 12.29 -14.24
N SER A 187 -11.89 13.15 -13.60
CA SER A 187 -12.06 14.61 -13.69
C SER A 187 -11.42 15.24 -14.93
N SER A 188 -11.00 14.45 -15.92
CA SER A 188 -10.61 14.96 -17.23
C SER A 188 -11.82 15.23 -18.13
N ASP A 189 -12.15 16.52 -18.21
CA ASP A 189 -12.88 17.24 -19.26
C ASP A 189 -14.40 16.99 -19.41
N PRO A 190 -15.28 17.92 -18.96
CA PRO A 190 -16.73 17.84 -19.18
C PRO A 190 -17.14 17.98 -20.66
N LEU A 191 -16.20 18.15 -21.59
CA LEU A 191 -16.43 18.21 -23.03
C LEU A 191 -16.01 16.94 -23.79
N ALA A 192 -15.53 15.90 -23.12
CA ALA A 192 -15.18 14.64 -23.79
C ALA A 192 -16.46 13.96 -24.36
N PRO A 193 -16.56 13.75 -25.68
CA PRO A 193 -17.73 13.09 -26.26
C PRO A 193 -17.77 11.62 -25.84
N ALA A 194 -18.96 11.15 -25.44
CA ALA A 194 -19.19 9.78 -25.02
C ALA A 194 -18.82 8.78 -26.13
N PRO A 195 -18.18 7.64 -25.80
CA PRO A 195 -17.89 6.61 -26.79
C PRO A 195 -19.22 5.97 -27.23
N THR A 196 -19.57 6.16 -28.51
CA THR A 196 -20.71 5.49 -29.12
C THR A 196 -20.33 4.04 -29.40
N THR A 197 -20.92 3.10 -28.67
CA THR A 197 -20.97 1.69 -29.07
C THR A 197 -21.80 1.57 -30.35
N SER A 198 -21.15 1.17 -31.44
CA SER A 198 -21.84 0.70 -32.64
C SER A 198 -21.89 -0.83 -32.57
N GLU A 199 -23.10 -1.39 -32.69
CA GLU A 199 -23.33 -2.82 -33.00
C GLU A 199 -22.87 -3.18 -34.42
#